data_AF-A0A3B0WY08-F1
#
_entry.id   AF-A0A3B0WY08-F1
#
_cell.length_a   1.000
_cell.length_b   1.000
_cell.length_c   1.000
_cell.angle_alpha   90.00
_cell.angle_beta   90.00
_cell.angle_gamma   90.00
#
_symmetry.space_group_name_H-M   'P 1'
#
loop_
_entity.id
_entity.type
_entity.pdbx_description
1 polymer ?
#
loop_
_entity_poly.entity_id
_entity_poly.type
_entity_poly.pdbx_seq_one_letter_code
_entity_poly.pdbx_strand_id
1 'polypeptide(L)' 'VIVHGNQVDKLPQAYVRYLMNVFRKAFKWVGTPVTIEFKTTTNPFEGRKNKQLHRKKRDGEDDKFKAKKKKKQAKRR' A
#
# COMPACT_ATOMS: atom_id res chain seq x y z
N VAL A 1 -17.01 0.63 18.41
CA VAL A 1 -17.20 0.17 17.00
C VAL A 1 -15.86 -0.25 16.45
N ILE A 2 -15.76 -1.44 15.83
CA ILE A 2 -14.50 -1.92 15.22
C ILE A 2 -14.61 -1.74 13.71
N VAL A 3 -13.69 -0.98 13.13
CA VAL A 3 -13.63 -0.73 11.68
C VAL A 3 -12.44 -1.49 11.10
N HIS A 4 -12.74 -2.40 10.16
CA HIS A 4 -11.73 -3.14 9.42
C HIS A 4 -11.43 -2.42 8.11
N GLY A 5 -10.15 -2.30 7.73
CA GLY A 5 -9.79 -1.69 6.46
C GLY A 5 -8.30 -1.64 6.19
N ASN A 6 -7.95 -1.20 4.97
CA ASN A 6 -6.58 -0.99 4.55
C ASN A 6 -6.15 0.45 4.85
N GLN A 7 -4.93 0.62 5.39
CA GLN A 7 -4.33 1.92 5.71
C GLN A 7 -5.18 2.80 6.64
N VAL A 8 -6.00 2.19 7.48
CA VAL A 8 -6.84 2.86 8.48
C VAL A 8 -6.01 3.65 9.51
N ASP A 9 -4.75 3.28 9.69
CA ASP A 9 -3.80 3.94 10.61
C ASP A 9 -3.41 5.35 10.14
N LYS A 10 -3.59 5.67 8.85
CA LYS A 10 -3.23 6.97 8.27
C LYS A 10 -4.41 7.95 8.20
N LEU A 11 -5.56 7.57 8.75
CA LEU A 11 -6.74 8.43 8.72
C LEU A 11 -6.54 9.66 9.61
N PRO A 12 -6.85 10.87 9.12
CA PRO A 12 -6.81 12.07 9.96
C PRO A 12 -7.85 12.00 11.09
N GLN A 13 -7.51 12.60 12.23
CA GLN A 13 -8.40 12.67 13.40
C GLN A 13 -9.78 13.27 13.08
N ALA A 14 -9.83 14.23 12.14
CA ALA A 14 -11.08 14.82 11.66
C ALA A 14 -12.03 13.79 11.05
N TYR A 15 -11.50 12.80 10.31
CA TYR A 15 -12.30 11.76 9.68
C TYR A 15 -12.81 10.74 10.72
N VAL A 16 -12.00 10.42 11.73
CA VAL A 16 -12.43 9.58 12.85
C VAL A 16 -13.62 10.21 13.58
N ARG A 17 -13.55 11.52 13.84
CA ARG A 17 -14.66 12.28 14.46
C ARG A 17 -15.91 12.31 13.59
N TYR A 18 -15.75 12.43 12.27
CA TYR A 18 -16.86 12.34 11.33
C TYR A 18 -17.55 10.99 11.43
N LEU A 19 -16.79 9.88 11.36
CA LEU A 19 -17.32 8.52 11.47
C LEU A 19 -18.05 8.28 12.80
N MET A 20 -17.49 8.76 13.92
CA MET A 20 -18.14 8.68 15.23
C MET A 20 -19.53 9.33 15.21
N ASN A 21 -19.65 10.53 14.63
CA ASN A 21 -20.92 11.23 14.55
C ASN A 21 -21.92 10.54 13.61
N VAL A 22 -21.44 9.95 12.51
CA VAL A 22 -22.27 9.17 11.59
C VAL A 22 -22.85 7.97 12.31
N PHE A 23 -22.02 7.17 12.99
CA PHE A 23 -22.50 6.01 13.75
C PHE A 23 -23.44 6.40 14.89
N ARG A 24 -23.13 7.49 15.61
CA ARG A 24 -24.00 8.01 16.66
C ARG A 24 -25.40 8.37 16.14
N LYS A 25 -25.48 9.01 14.97
CA LYS A 25 -26.75 9.35 14.32
C LYS A 25 -27.48 8.12 13.77
N ALA A 26 -26.77 7.24 13.09
CA ALA A 26 -27.35 6.04 12.48
C ALA A 26 -28.00 5.10 13.51
N PHE A 27 -27.34 4.90 14.65
CA PHE A 27 -27.82 4.02 15.72
C PHE A 27 -28.60 4.76 16.82
N LYS A 28 -28.82 6.08 16.67
CA LYS A 28 -29.51 6.94 17.65
C LYS A 28 -28.94 6.81 19.07
N TRP A 29 -27.63 6.66 19.19
CA TRP A 29 -26.96 6.58 20.49
C TRP A 29 -26.95 7.96 21.16
N VAL A 30 -27.69 8.08 22.26
CA VAL A 30 -27.78 9.28 23.08
C VAL A 30 -27.10 9.00 24.42
N GLY A 31 -26.16 9.85 24.83
CA GLY A 31 -25.46 9.72 26.11
C GLY A 31 -24.39 8.62 26.18
N THR A 32 -24.30 7.73 25.19
CA THR A 32 -23.25 6.70 25.15
C THR A 32 -21.98 7.21 24.47
N PRO A 33 -20.81 7.17 25.12
CA PRO A 33 -19.55 7.50 24.46
C PRO A 33 -19.25 6.47 23.36
N VAL A 34 -18.96 6.95 22.14
CA VAL A 34 -18.67 6.10 20.98
C VAL A 34 -17.18 6.11 20.69
N THR A 35 -16.51 4.99 20.96
CA THR A 35 -15.10 4.78 20.60
C THR A 35 -15.00 3.97 19.31
N ILE A 36 -14.12 4.39 18.40
CA ILE A 36 -13.79 3.67 17.17
C ILE A 36 -12.39 3.09 17.33
N GLU A 37 -12.29 1.77 17.13
CA GLU A 37 -11.01 1.07 17.01
C GLU A 37 -10.83 0.61 15.58
N PHE A 38 -9.63 0.85 15.05
CA PHE A 38 -9.25 0.40 13.71
C PHE A 38 -8.49 -0.91 13.82
N LYS A 39 -8.92 -1.92 13.08
CA LYS A 39 -8.18 -3.17 12.93
C LYS A 39 -7.75 -3.29 11.48
N THR A 40 -6.43 -3.32 11.27
CA THR A 40 -5.88 -3.68 9.98
C THR A 40 -5.75 -5.21 9.90
N THR A 41 -6.06 -5.77 8.73
CA THR A 41 -5.83 -7.19 8.49
C THR A 41 -4.36 -7.37 8.11
N THR A 42 -3.61 -8.10 8.94
CA THR A 42 -2.26 -8.52 8.58
C THR A 42 -2.32 -9.41 7.34
N ASN A 43 -1.59 -9.05 6.29
CA ASN A 43 -1.54 -9.85 5.09
C ASN A 43 -0.71 -11.13 5.35
N PRO A 44 -1.28 -12.35 5.26
CA PRO A 44 -0.58 -13.60 5.55
C PRO A 44 0.54 -13.96 4.54
N PHE A 45 0.71 -13.13 3.50
CA PHE A 45 1.77 -13.21 2.50
C PHE A 45 2.81 -12.09 2.65
N GLU A 46 2.64 -11.18 3.61
CA GLU A 46 3.60 -10.11 3.90
C GLU A 46 4.95 -10.71 4.32
N GLY A 47 6.00 -10.37 3.59
CA GLY A 47 7.34 -10.95 3.81
C GLY A 47 7.62 -12.27 3.08
N ARG A 48 6.65 -12.88 2.37
CA ARG A 48 6.96 -14.00 1.47
C ARG A 48 7.73 -13.48 0.27
N LYS A 49 9.04 -13.77 0.22
CA LYS A 49 9.85 -13.53 -0.98
C LYS A 49 9.22 -14.28 -2.14
N ASN A 50 8.83 -13.55 -3.17
CA ASN A 50 8.18 -14.13 -4.34
C ASN A 50 9.21 -15.02 -5.06
N LYS A 51 9.18 -16.33 -4.81
CA LYS A 51 10.09 -17.31 -5.46
C LYS A 51 10.00 -17.26 -6.99
N GLN A 52 8.92 -16.66 -7.53
CA GLN A 52 8.67 -16.48 -8.95
C GLN A 52 9.32 -15.23 -9.56
N LEU A 53 9.89 -14.30 -8.77
CA LEU A 53 10.65 -13.18 -9.33
C LEU A 53 12.04 -13.55 -9.82
N HIS A 54 12.43 -14.84 -9.75
CA HIS A 54 13.42 -15.41 -10.67
C HIS A 54 12.85 -15.54 -12.09
N ARG A 55 12.25 -14.47 -12.62
CA ARG A 55 12.11 -14.31 -14.07
C ARG A 55 13.52 -14.08 -14.57
N LYS A 56 14.19 -15.20 -14.87
CA LYS A 56 15.52 -15.34 -15.46
C LYS A 56 15.81 -14.10 -16.30
N LYS A 57 16.59 -13.16 -15.75
CA LYS A 57 17.18 -12.12 -16.60
C LYS A 57 17.94 -12.92 -17.65
N ARG A 58 17.57 -12.76 -18.92
CA ARG A 58 18.36 -13.32 -20.00
C ARG A 58 19.68 -12.57 -19.93
N ASP A 59 20.71 -13.22 -19.38
CA ASP A 59 22.02 -12.62 -19.10
C ASP A 59 22.68 -11.95 -20.33
N GLY A 60 22.13 -12.13 -21.54
CA GLY A 60 22.59 -11.50 -22.77
C GLY A 60 21.85 -10.24 -23.26
N GLU A 61 20.79 -9.78 -22.60
CA GLU A 61 20.04 -8.59 -23.06
C GLU A 61 20.63 -7.27 -22.52
N ASP A 62 21.10 -7.27 -21.28
CA ASP A 62 21.72 -6.12 -20.62
C ASP A 62 23.07 -5.72 -21.26
N ASP A 63 23.86 -6.70 -21.72
CA ASP A 63 25.15 -6.45 -22.37
C ASP A 63 24.98 -5.86 -23.78
N LYS A 64 23.97 -6.30 -24.53
CA LYS A 64 23.64 -5.72 -25.84
C LYS A 64 23.15 -4.28 -25.70
N PHE A 65 22.40 -3.97 -24.64
CA PHE A 65 21.91 -2.62 -24.39
C PHE A 65 23.05 -1.67 -23.99
N LYS A 66 23.99 -2.12 -23.15
CA LYS A 66 25.22 -1.38 -22.78
C LYS A 66 26.13 -1.15 -23.99
N ALA A 67 26.37 -2.18 -24.81
CA ALA A 67 27.19 -2.07 -26.02
C ALA A 67 26.59 -1.11 -27.06
N LYS A 68 25.26 -1.17 -27.27
CA LYS A 68 24.53 -0.22 -28.15
C LYS A 68 24.60 1.21 -27.62
N LYS A 69 24.48 1.42 -26.31
CA LYS A 69 24.59 2.75 -25.68
C LYS A 69 26.00 3.34 -25.85
N LYS A 70 27.05 2.51 -25.66
CA LYS A 70 28.46 2.91 -25.83
C LYS A 70 28.79 3.27 -27.29
N LYS A 71 28.32 2.48 -28.27
CA LYS A 71 28.44 2.79 -29.71
C LYS A 71 27.71 4.07 -30.10
N LYS A 72 26.51 4.32 -29.57
CA LYS A 72 25.74 5.55 -29.83
C LYS A 72 26.43 6.80 -29.28
N GLN A 73 27.11 6.69 -28.14
CA GLN A 73 27.83 7.81 -27.53
C GLN A 73 29.15 8.12 -28.26
N ALA A 74 29.85 7.09 -28.74
CA ALA A 74 31.05 7.25 -29.56
C ALA A 74 30.75 7.88 -30.94
N LYS A 75 29.56 7.64 -31.51
CA LYS A 75 29.13 8.23 -32.80
C LYS A 75 28.61 9.68 -32.69
N ARG A 76 28.43 10.20 -31.47
CA ARG A 76 28.00 11.58 -31.20
C ARG A 76 29.17 12.52 -30.86
N ARG A 77 30.40 11.99 -30.85
CA ARG A 77 31.66 12.73 -30.83
C ARG A 77 32.24 12.70 -32.24
#